data_AF-A0A329S1C9-F1
#
_entry.id   AF-A0A329S1C9-F1
#
_cell.length_a   1.000
_cell.length_b   1.000
_cell.length_c   1.000
_cell.angle_alpha   90.00
_cell.angle_beta   90.00
_cell.angle_gamma   90.00
#
_symmetry.space_group_name_H-M   'P 1'
#
loop_
_entity.id
_entity.type
_entity.pdbx_description
1 polymer ?
#
loop_
_entity_poly.entity_id
_entity_poly.type
_entity_poly.pdbx_seq_one_letter_code
_entity_poly.pdbx_strand_id
1 'polypeptide(L)'
;MTAPYLSTVPRNSSDPVARRLVEGLQCDLDLYNAFIESDEGQNIFIMAALCESRIVYLKNARAGWYGPVSQVDLSLAMCSDECLRSDELHKKAMSLSRCTCAQVSAETFVRHDFCLESSARLLCTHLSECGHWGCQLEDFNCLRYEWDRLYSCASFRVAMSVVVMVIAVAASWLA
;
A
#
# COMPACT_ATOMS: atom_id res chain seq x y z
N MET A 1 -49.05 -10.22 -0.44
CA MET A 1 -48.30 -9.24 -1.25
C MET A 1 -47.66 -8.26 -0.27
N THR A 2 -46.49 -8.59 0.28
CA THR A 2 -45.10 -8.31 -0.17
C THR A 2 -44.48 -7.10 0.54
N ALA A 3 -43.72 -7.43 1.60
CA ALA A 3 -42.49 -6.85 2.18
C ALA A 3 -42.38 -5.37 2.61
N PRO A 4 -41.95 -5.12 3.86
CA PRO A 4 -41.13 -3.98 4.25
C PRO A 4 -39.63 -4.36 4.21
N TYR A 5 -38.80 -3.62 3.47
CA TYR A 5 -37.34 -3.73 3.57
C TYR A 5 -36.81 -2.77 4.66
N LEU A 6 -36.60 -3.31 5.86
CA LEU A 6 -35.68 -2.75 6.83
C LEU A 6 -34.32 -3.44 6.60
N SER A 7 -33.32 -2.71 6.09
CA SER A 7 -31.94 -3.19 6.07
C SER A 7 -31.19 -2.62 7.25
N THR A 8 -31.31 -3.29 8.40
CA THR A 8 -30.33 -3.21 9.48
C THR A 8 -29.12 -4.04 9.07
N VAL A 9 -28.03 -3.39 8.66
CA VAL A 9 -26.72 -4.04 8.56
C VAL A 9 -26.04 -3.94 9.92
N PRO A 10 -25.93 -5.06 10.63
CA PRO A 10 -24.67 -5.36 11.28
C PRO A 10 -24.27 -6.79 10.91
N ARG A 11 -23.09 -6.98 10.32
CA ARG A 11 -22.48 -8.31 10.23
C ARG A 11 -20.97 -8.22 10.19
N ASN A 12 -20.43 -8.12 11.40
CA ASN A 12 -19.23 -8.83 11.79
C ASN A 12 -19.45 -10.32 11.45
N SER A 13 -18.79 -10.83 10.42
CA SER A 13 -18.91 -12.22 9.96
C SER A 13 -17.58 -12.67 9.42
N SER A 14 -16.72 -13.10 10.35
CA SER A 14 -15.68 -14.08 10.14
C SER A 14 -16.30 -15.35 9.55
N ASP A 15 -16.43 -15.40 8.22
CA ASP A 15 -17.03 -16.53 7.53
C ASP A 15 -15.99 -17.67 7.38
N PRO A 16 -16.14 -18.79 8.11
CA PRO A 16 -15.23 -19.93 8.00
C PRO A 16 -15.33 -20.63 6.63
N VAL A 17 -16.38 -20.38 5.86
CA VAL A 17 -16.56 -20.93 4.50
C VAL A 17 -15.68 -20.18 3.50
N ALA A 18 -15.53 -18.85 3.66
CA ALA A 18 -14.56 -18.08 2.89
C ALA A 18 -13.12 -18.51 3.20
N ARG A 19 -12.81 -18.80 4.47
CA ARG A 19 -11.51 -19.39 4.87
C ARG A 19 -11.26 -20.77 4.24
N ARG A 20 -12.27 -21.65 4.20
CA ARG A 20 -12.18 -22.98 3.56
C ARG A 20 -12.06 -22.93 2.03
N LEU A 21 -12.63 -21.93 1.38
CA LEU A 21 -12.50 -21.74 -0.07
C LEU A 21 -11.06 -21.31 -0.46
N VAL A 22 -10.38 -20.58 0.43
CA VAL A 22 -8.95 -20.26 0.29
C VAL A 22 -8.06 -21.48 0.57
N GLU A 23 -8.44 -22.37 1.48
CA GLU A 23 -7.74 -23.65 1.73
C GLU A 23 -7.72 -24.60 0.50
N GLY A 24 -8.61 -24.39 -0.49
CA GLY A 24 -8.68 -25.18 -1.72
C GLY A 24 -7.74 -24.73 -2.86
N LEU A 25 -7.14 -23.54 -2.74
CA LEU A 25 -6.08 -23.05 -3.62
C LEU A 25 -4.82 -22.97 -2.78
N GLN A 26 -4.13 -24.11 -2.62
CA GLN A 26 -2.94 -24.20 -1.78
C GLN A 26 -1.92 -23.13 -2.19
N CYS A 27 -1.40 -22.43 -1.18
CA CYS A 27 -0.28 -21.50 -1.30
C CYS A 27 0.92 -22.26 -1.89
N ASP A 28 1.46 -21.74 -2.99
CA ASP A 28 2.62 -22.28 -3.69
C ASP A 28 3.83 -21.38 -3.43
N LEU A 29 4.63 -21.77 -2.42
CA LEU A 29 5.84 -21.05 -2.04
C LEU A 29 6.94 -21.16 -3.10
N ASP A 30 6.93 -22.19 -3.95
CA ASP A 30 7.92 -22.32 -5.02
C ASP A 30 7.70 -21.25 -6.09
N LEU A 31 6.43 -20.96 -6.42
CA LEU A 31 6.08 -19.83 -7.29
C LEU A 31 6.45 -18.47 -6.68
N TYR A 32 6.31 -18.33 -5.35
CA TYR A 32 6.76 -17.12 -4.65
C TYR A 32 8.28 -16.94 -4.73
N ASN A 33 9.04 -18.00 -4.41
CA ASN A 33 10.51 -17.97 -4.46
C ASN A 33 11.00 -17.71 -5.89
N ALA A 34 10.42 -18.38 -6.88
CA ALA A 34 10.73 -18.14 -8.29
C ALA A 34 10.43 -16.69 -8.72
N PHE A 35 9.38 -16.07 -8.17
CA PHE A 35 9.11 -14.66 -8.43
C PHE A 35 10.17 -13.75 -7.82
N ILE A 36 10.58 -13.95 -6.57
CA ILE A 36 11.62 -13.11 -5.94
C ILE A 36 12.96 -13.25 -6.66
N GLU A 37 13.30 -14.44 -7.13
CA GLU A 37 14.54 -14.69 -7.88
C GLU A 37 14.50 -14.17 -9.33
N SER A 38 13.32 -13.77 -9.81
CA SER A 38 13.17 -13.19 -11.16
C SER A 38 13.66 -11.75 -11.23
N ASP A 39 13.98 -11.30 -12.45
CA ASP A 39 14.39 -9.92 -12.73
C ASP A 39 13.38 -8.87 -12.24
N GLU A 40 12.10 -9.24 -12.22
CA GLU A 40 11.02 -8.36 -11.80
C GLU A 40 10.86 -8.32 -10.27
N GLY A 41 10.91 -9.48 -9.61
CA GLY A 41 10.65 -9.62 -8.18
C GLY A 41 11.85 -9.36 -7.28
N GLN A 42 13.09 -9.39 -7.80
CA GLN A 42 14.32 -9.16 -7.01
C GLN A 42 14.33 -7.81 -6.27
N ASN A 43 13.57 -6.83 -6.76
CA ASN A 43 13.51 -5.49 -6.19
C ASN A 43 12.41 -5.31 -5.13
N ILE A 44 11.63 -6.36 -4.79
CA ILE A 44 10.49 -6.24 -3.87
C ILE A 44 10.88 -5.65 -2.52
N PHE A 45 11.90 -6.21 -1.86
CA PHE A 45 12.37 -5.75 -0.55
C PHE A 45 13.17 -4.45 -0.63
N ILE A 46 13.88 -4.22 -1.73
CA ILE A 46 14.60 -2.97 -1.97
C ILE A 46 13.61 -1.81 -2.07
N MET A 47 12.52 -1.98 -2.82
CA MET A 47 11.49 -0.97 -2.97
C MET A 47 10.74 -0.71 -1.66
N ALA A 48 10.46 -1.77 -0.88
CA ALA A 48 9.90 -1.62 0.47
C ALA A 48 10.82 -0.80 1.39
N ALA A 49 12.10 -1.14 1.45
CA ALA A 49 13.08 -0.42 2.25
C ALA A 49 13.27 1.04 1.80
N LEU A 50 13.26 1.31 0.49
CA LEU A 50 13.32 2.66 -0.04
C LEU A 50 12.06 3.46 0.31
N CYS A 51 10.87 2.86 0.19
CA CYS A 51 9.62 3.47 0.62
C CYS A 51 9.66 3.82 2.12
N GLU A 52 10.06 2.85 2.96
CA GLU A 52 10.23 3.07 4.40
C GLU A 52 11.21 4.22 4.68
N SER A 53 12.35 4.26 3.98
CA SER A 53 13.35 5.31 4.15
C SER A 53 12.79 6.70 3.85
N ARG A 54 11.92 6.85 2.84
CA ARG A 54 11.26 8.12 2.53
C ARG A 54 10.30 8.55 3.64
N ILE A 55 9.54 7.61 4.19
CA ILE A 55 8.61 7.86 5.29
C ILE A 55 9.38 8.26 6.56
N VAL A 56 10.43 7.52 6.89
CA VAL A 56 11.29 7.82 8.05
C VAL A 56 12.03 9.15 7.85
N TYR A 57 12.42 9.49 6.62
CA TYR A 57 12.99 10.79 6.32
C TYR A 57 12.03 11.93 6.67
N LEU A 58 10.74 11.82 6.34
CA LEU A 58 9.73 12.83 6.76
C LEU A 58 9.65 12.97 8.28
N LYS A 59 9.69 11.84 9.01
CA LYS A 59 9.71 11.83 10.47
C LYS A 59 10.90 12.60 11.02
N ASN A 60 12.08 12.34 10.46
CA ASN A 60 13.35 12.92 10.93
C ASN A 60 13.49 14.40 10.51
N ALA A 61 13.12 14.75 9.28
CA ALA A 61 13.16 16.13 8.78
C ALA A 61 12.26 17.05 9.61
N ARG A 62 11.19 16.50 10.18
CA ARG A 62 10.27 17.21 11.07
C ARG A 62 10.65 17.13 12.55
N ALA A 63 11.69 16.37 12.92
CA ALA A 63 12.13 16.31 14.30
C ALA A 63 12.51 17.72 14.81
N GLY A 64 11.80 18.20 15.83
CA GLY A 64 11.98 19.55 16.39
C GLY A 64 10.97 20.60 15.89
N TRP A 65 10.11 20.27 14.93
CA TRP A 65 9.00 21.12 14.50
C TRP A 65 7.69 20.74 15.21
N TYR A 66 6.82 21.72 15.44
CA TYR A 66 5.51 21.49 16.07
C TYR A 66 4.44 21.08 15.04
N GLY A 67 3.57 20.14 15.43
CA GLY A 67 2.38 19.73 14.66
C GLY A 67 2.58 18.55 13.69
N PRO A 68 1.48 18.01 13.12
CA PRO A 68 1.45 16.78 12.30
C PRO A 68 2.01 16.97 10.89
N VAL A 69 2.53 15.90 10.27
CA VAL A 69 3.12 15.95 8.93
C VAL A 69 2.12 16.54 7.93
N SER A 70 2.57 17.42 7.01
CA SER A 70 1.62 18.04 6.08
C SER A 70 1.09 16.97 5.11
N GLN A 71 -0.19 17.07 4.75
CA GLN A 71 -0.81 16.10 3.86
C GLN A 71 -0.12 16.04 2.49
N VAL A 72 0.44 17.16 2.03
CA VAL A 72 1.18 17.24 0.77
C VAL A 72 2.46 16.41 0.86
N ASP A 73 3.22 16.51 1.96
CA ASP A 73 4.45 15.75 2.16
C ASP A 73 4.16 14.25 2.28
N LEU A 74 3.10 13.88 3.01
CA LEU A 74 2.66 12.49 3.13
C LEU A 74 2.27 11.94 1.74
N SER A 75 1.52 12.70 0.95
CA SER A 75 1.12 12.30 -0.40
C SER A 75 2.33 12.19 -1.34
N LEU A 76 3.31 13.09 -1.22
CA LEU A 76 4.57 13.03 -1.98
C LEU A 76 5.36 11.75 -1.69
N ALA A 77 5.48 11.34 -0.42
CA ALA A 77 6.13 10.09 -0.06
C ALA A 77 5.30 8.88 -0.52
N MET A 78 4.00 8.86 -0.26
CA MET A 78 3.12 7.73 -0.58
C MET A 78 2.89 7.52 -2.08
N CYS A 79 3.06 8.55 -2.89
CA CYS A 79 2.96 8.51 -4.34
C CYS A 79 4.32 8.43 -5.04
N SER A 80 5.40 8.22 -4.28
CA SER A 80 6.71 7.97 -4.85
C SER A 80 6.74 6.62 -5.56
N ASP A 81 7.62 6.49 -6.55
CA ASP A 81 7.69 5.28 -7.36
C ASP A 81 8.11 4.06 -6.51
N GLU A 82 8.91 4.24 -5.46
CA GLU A 82 9.34 3.14 -4.58
C GLU A 82 8.18 2.59 -3.76
N CYS A 83 7.32 3.44 -3.20
CA CYS A 83 6.14 3.00 -2.45
C CYS A 83 5.09 2.33 -3.35
N LEU A 84 4.82 2.92 -4.52
CA LEU A 84 3.88 2.35 -5.48
C LEU A 84 4.38 1.01 -6.03
N ARG A 85 5.66 0.93 -6.40
CA ARG A 85 6.26 -0.29 -6.94
C ARG A 85 6.39 -1.37 -5.88
N SER A 86 6.70 -1.01 -4.64
CA SER A 86 6.68 -1.96 -3.51
C SER A 86 5.30 -2.64 -3.41
N ASP A 87 4.23 -1.87 -3.28
CA ASP A 87 2.88 -2.43 -3.13
C ASP A 87 2.47 -3.27 -4.35
N GLU A 88 2.83 -2.85 -5.56
CA GLU A 88 2.56 -3.60 -6.79
C GLU A 88 3.27 -4.95 -6.80
N LEU A 89 4.56 -4.98 -6.47
CA LEU A 89 5.36 -6.21 -6.43
C LEU A 89 4.83 -7.19 -5.37
N HIS A 90 4.45 -6.70 -4.19
CA HIS A 90 3.86 -7.54 -3.15
C HIS A 90 2.50 -8.12 -3.58
N LYS A 91 1.64 -7.31 -4.19
CA LYS A 91 0.35 -7.77 -4.76
C LYS A 91 0.57 -8.81 -5.86
N LYS A 92 1.58 -8.60 -6.71
CA LYS A 92 1.93 -9.53 -7.78
C LYS A 92 2.44 -10.85 -7.21
N ALA A 93 3.35 -10.81 -6.24
CA ALA A 93 3.88 -12.01 -5.57
C ALA A 93 2.76 -12.85 -4.95
N MET A 94 1.85 -12.23 -4.19
CA MET A 94 0.70 -12.93 -3.59
C MET A 94 -0.26 -13.47 -4.65
N SER A 95 -0.54 -12.72 -5.72
CA SER A 95 -1.48 -13.18 -6.76
C SER A 95 -0.93 -14.35 -7.58
N LEU A 96 0.38 -14.38 -7.84
CA LEU A 96 1.05 -15.48 -8.54
C LEU A 96 1.13 -16.76 -7.68
N SER A 97 1.62 -16.62 -6.44
CA SER A 97 1.81 -17.74 -5.51
C SER A 97 0.51 -18.23 -4.86
N ARG A 98 -0.55 -17.42 -4.93
CA ARG A 98 -1.82 -17.62 -4.20
C ARG A 98 -1.63 -17.67 -2.69
N CYS A 99 -0.47 -17.28 -2.19
CA CYS A 99 -0.18 -17.20 -0.77
C CYS A 99 -0.75 -15.90 -0.20
N THR A 100 -1.27 -16.01 1.02
CA THR A 100 -1.57 -14.84 1.85
C THR A 100 -0.27 -14.23 2.39
N CYS A 101 -0.29 -12.94 2.75
CA CYS A 101 0.90 -12.32 3.35
C CYS A 101 1.34 -13.06 4.62
N ALA A 102 0.40 -13.61 5.41
CA ALA A 102 0.72 -14.30 6.66
C ALA A 102 1.46 -15.63 6.41
N GLN A 103 1.08 -16.36 5.36
CA GLN A 103 1.78 -17.59 4.95
C GLN A 103 3.21 -17.28 4.47
N VAL A 104 3.38 -16.21 3.69
CA VAL A 104 4.70 -15.76 3.25
C VAL A 104 5.55 -15.30 4.43
N SER A 105 5.02 -14.41 5.28
CA SER A 105 5.70 -13.88 6.47
C SER A 105 6.12 -14.97 7.45
N ALA A 106 5.36 -16.06 7.58
CA ALA A 106 5.72 -17.18 8.47
C ALA A 106 7.02 -17.87 8.04
N GLU A 107 7.30 -17.92 6.74
CA GLU A 107 8.51 -18.52 6.18
C GLU A 107 9.66 -17.51 6.05
N THR A 108 9.36 -16.23 5.78
CA THR A 108 10.37 -15.17 5.55
C THR A 108 10.72 -14.34 6.78
N PHE A 109 10.14 -14.65 7.95
CA PHE A 109 10.18 -13.84 9.18
C PHE A 109 11.59 -13.36 9.59
N VAL A 110 12.63 -14.12 9.26
CA VAL A 110 14.02 -13.81 9.66
C VAL A 110 14.60 -12.61 8.89
N ARG A 111 14.09 -12.28 7.70
CA ARG A 111 14.63 -11.19 6.87
C ARG A 111 13.68 -10.00 6.76
N HIS A 112 12.41 -10.26 6.46
CA HIS A 112 11.39 -9.24 6.17
C HIS A 112 9.99 -9.79 6.49
N ASP A 113 9.19 -9.03 7.24
CA ASP A 113 7.78 -9.37 7.49
C ASP A 113 6.91 -8.80 6.36
N PHE A 114 6.57 -9.66 5.40
CA PHE A 114 5.85 -9.30 4.18
C PHE A 114 4.53 -8.57 4.45
N CYS A 115 3.77 -8.95 5.47
CA CYS A 115 2.53 -8.25 5.83
C CYS A 115 2.77 -6.80 6.29
N LEU A 116 3.96 -6.50 6.81
CA LEU A 116 4.33 -5.16 7.32
C LEU A 116 4.81 -4.21 6.23
N GLU A 117 5.23 -4.73 5.08
CA GLU A 117 5.87 -3.97 3.99
C GLU A 117 4.90 -3.23 3.05
N SER A 118 3.60 -3.26 3.37
CA SER A 118 2.62 -2.38 2.72
C SER A 118 2.99 -0.93 2.98
N SER A 119 3.09 -0.12 1.92
CA SER A 119 3.53 1.28 2.04
C SER A 119 2.68 2.09 3.01
N ALA A 120 1.36 1.88 3.00
CA ALA A 120 0.45 2.54 3.92
C ALA A 120 0.63 2.06 5.36
N ARG A 121 0.96 0.78 5.56
CA ARG A 121 1.26 0.24 6.89
C ARG A 121 2.58 0.77 7.44
N LEU A 122 3.59 0.93 6.59
CA LEU A 122 4.85 1.60 6.95
C LEU A 122 4.59 3.05 7.38
N LEU A 123 3.75 3.78 6.65
CA LEU A 123 3.35 5.14 6.99
C LEU A 123 2.69 5.20 8.37
N CYS A 124 1.71 4.33 8.57
CA CYS A 124 0.97 4.19 9.83
C CYS A 124 1.93 3.89 11.00
N THR A 125 2.88 2.98 10.79
CA THR A 125 3.84 2.53 11.82
C THR A 125 4.80 3.66 12.20
N HIS A 126 5.31 4.41 11.23
CA HIS A 126 6.36 5.40 11.49
C HIS A 126 5.85 6.77 11.91
N LEU A 127 4.75 7.23 11.29
CA LEU A 127 4.21 8.57 11.49
C LEU A 127 2.90 8.59 12.30
N SER A 128 2.30 7.43 12.59
CA SER A 128 0.98 7.33 13.26
C SER A 128 -0.16 8.02 12.49
N GLU A 129 0.03 8.26 11.19
CA GLU A 129 -0.95 8.92 10.30
C GLU A 129 -1.93 7.89 9.69
N CYS A 130 -2.37 6.92 10.51
CA CYS A 130 -3.39 5.94 10.15
C CYS A 130 -4.79 6.50 10.42
N GLY A 131 -5.72 6.37 9.49
CA GLY A 131 -7.14 6.47 9.85
C GLY A 131 -7.59 5.26 10.68
N HIS A 132 -8.77 5.35 11.30
CA HIS A 132 -9.41 4.21 11.99
C HIS A 132 -10.11 3.29 10.96
N TRP A 133 -9.31 2.65 10.11
CA TRP A 133 -9.81 1.91 8.93
C TRP A 133 -10.15 0.44 9.22
N GLY A 134 -9.81 -0.09 10.40
CA GLY A 134 -10.21 -1.45 10.81
C GLY A 134 -9.58 -2.58 9.99
N CYS A 135 -8.48 -2.32 9.27
CA CYS A 135 -7.79 -3.31 8.44
C CYS A 135 -7.08 -4.37 9.29
N GLN A 136 -7.24 -5.64 8.93
CA GLN A 136 -6.53 -6.76 9.56
C GLN A 136 -5.07 -6.83 9.08
N LEU A 137 -4.19 -7.52 9.82
CA LEU A 137 -2.79 -7.70 9.41
C LEU A 137 -2.67 -8.54 8.12
N GLU A 138 -3.51 -9.57 8.01
CA GLU A 138 -3.53 -10.51 6.88
C GLU A 138 -4.03 -9.86 5.58
N ASP A 139 -4.79 -8.76 5.68
CA ASP A 139 -5.20 -7.96 4.53
C ASP A 139 -4.14 -6.91 4.22
N PHE A 140 -3.16 -7.33 3.41
CA PHE A 140 -2.08 -6.47 2.94
C PHE A 140 -2.58 -5.22 2.18
N ASN A 141 -3.73 -5.32 1.49
CA ASN A 141 -4.19 -4.30 0.56
C ASN A 141 -5.08 -3.23 1.21
N CYS A 142 -5.81 -3.58 2.27
CA CYS A 142 -6.83 -2.73 2.88
C CYS A 142 -6.30 -1.32 3.23
N LEU A 143 -5.16 -1.21 3.90
CA LEU A 143 -4.62 0.09 4.31
C LEU A 143 -4.26 0.97 3.11
N ARG A 144 -3.64 0.38 2.08
CA ARG A 144 -3.30 1.13 0.87
C ARG A 144 -4.54 1.57 0.11
N TYR A 145 -5.56 0.72 0.04
CA TYR A 145 -6.83 1.05 -0.58
C TYR A 145 -7.53 2.22 0.12
N GLU A 146 -7.62 2.21 1.45
CA GLU A 146 -8.24 3.29 2.21
C GLU A 146 -7.44 4.60 2.11
N TRP A 147 -6.11 4.53 2.05
CA TRP A 147 -5.26 5.68 1.75
C TRP A 147 -5.59 6.27 0.37
N ASP A 148 -5.55 5.46 -0.69
CA ASP A 148 -5.75 5.94 -2.06
C ASP A 148 -7.17 6.47 -2.30
N ARG A 149 -8.16 5.95 -1.56
CA ARG A 149 -9.55 6.44 -1.56
C ARG A 149 -9.66 7.89 -1.08
N LEU A 150 -8.87 8.27 -0.08
CA LEU A 150 -8.86 9.63 0.48
C LEU A 150 -7.86 10.54 -0.25
N TYR A 151 -6.72 9.97 -0.68
CA TYR A 151 -5.55 10.71 -1.15
C TYR A 151 -4.97 10.05 -2.41
N SER A 152 -5.72 10.13 -3.52
CA SER A 152 -5.31 9.47 -4.77
C SER A 152 -4.06 10.10 -5.38
N CYS A 153 -3.11 9.26 -5.82
CA CYS A 153 -1.91 9.72 -6.53
C CYS A 153 -2.20 10.31 -7.93
N ALA A 154 -3.35 9.98 -8.52
CA ALA A 154 -3.77 10.52 -9.81
C ALA A 154 -3.99 12.04 -9.74
N SER A 155 -4.59 12.54 -8.65
CA SER A 155 -4.78 13.98 -8.43
C SER A 155 -3.46 14.74 -8.37
N PHE A 156 -2.41 14.13 -7.79
CA PHE A 156 -1.09 14.74 -7.68
C PHE A 156 -0.35 14.80 -9.03
N ARG A 157 -0.37 13.70 -9.80
CA ARG A 157 0.28 13.64 -11.13
C ARG A 157 -0.38 14.62 -12.12
N VAL A 158 -1.71 14.70 -12.13
CA VAL A 158 -2.44 15.64 -13.01
C VAL A 158 -2.12 17.10 -12.65
N ALA A 159 -2.09 17.45 -11.36
CA ALA A 159 -1.75 18.81 -10.93
C ALA A 159 -0.35 19.23 -11.40
N MET A 160 0.65 18.35 -11.25
CA MET A 160 2.01 18.62 -11.71
C MET A 160 2.09 18.77 -13.24
N SER A 161 1.41 17.91 -14.00
CA SER A 161 1.38 18.00 -15.46
C SER A 161 0.72 19.29 -15.98
N VAL A 162 -0.35 19.75 -15.32
CA VAL A 162 -1.02 21.02 -15.67
C VAL A 162 -0.09 22.21 -15.40
N VAL A 163 0.58 22.23 -14.24
CA VAL A 163 1.52 23.31 -13.90
C VAL A 163 2.66 23.39 -14.90
N VAL A 164 3.26 22.26 -15.29
CA VAL A 164 4.32 22.22 -16.30
C VAL A 164 3.81 22.72 -17.66
N MET A 165 2.60 22.33 -18.08
CA MET A 165 2.02 22.87 -19.32
C MET A 165 1.79 24.38 -19.24
N VAL A 166 1.28 24.90 -18.13
CA VAL A 166 1.06 26.35 -17.97
C VAL A 166 2.37 27.12 -18.02
N ILE A 167 3.44 26.61 -17.37
CA ILE A 167 4.77 27.23 -17.43
C ILE A 167 5.34 27.16 -18.84
N ALA A 168 5.22 26.02 -19.53
CA ALA A 168 5.71 25.87 -20.90
C ALA A 168 4.98 26.81 -21.87
N VAL A 169 3.66 26.96 -21.72
CA VAL A 169 2.87 27.92 -22.48
C VAL A 169 3.29 29.34 -22.13
N ALA A 170 3.37 29.71 -20.84
CA ALA A 170 3.79 31.06 -20.44
C ALA A 170 5.21 31.41 -20.95
N ALA A 171 6.13 30.45 -20.95
CA ALA A 171 7.47 30.61 -21.48
C ALA A 171 7.50 30.78 -23.01
N SER A 172 6.57 30.14 -23.74
CA SER A 172 6.47 30.31 -25.19
C SER A 172 5.85 31.64 -25.63
N TRP A 173 5.16 32.35 -24.74
CA TRP A 173 4.70 33.74 -24.98
C TRP A 173 5.77 34.81 -24.65
N LEU A 174 6.87 34.41 -24.00
CA LEU A 174 7.98 35.29 -23.60
C LEU A 174 9.21 35.18 -24.53
N ALA A 175 9.18 34.27 -25.50
CA ALA A 175 10.19 34.08 -26.55
C ALA A 175 9.69 34.64 -27.89
#